data_AF-A0A7J7LEM5-F1
#
_entry.id   AF-A0A7J7LEM5-F1
#
_cell.length_a   1.000
_cell.length_b   1.000
_cell.length_c   1.000
_cell.angle_alpha   90.00
_cell.angle_beta   90.00
_cell.angle_gamma   90.00
#
_symmetry.space_group_name_H-M   'P 1'
#
loop_
_entity.id
_entity.type
_entity.pdbx_description
1 polymer ?
#
loop_
_entity_poly.entity_id
_entity_poly.type
_entity_poly.pdbx_seq_one_letter_code
_entity_poly.pdbx_strand_id
1 'polypeptide(L)'
;MPIYKIRGIDVDFPYEAYDCQIVYMEKVIESLQNKCNALLESPTGTGKTLCLLCATLAWRRSLGEFSTGSNRRNPPNSSEPGGSQSQGQKYPMIVYSTRTHSQLRQVVQELKRTNYRPRMVVLGSRDQLCIHDDVRLLRGKAQTNACRFLCRKQSKHKCFNYHGVSGWPKLIADIYIFS
;
A
#
# COMPACT_ATOMS: atom_id res chain seq x y z
N MET A 1 2.60 -21.72 3.10
CA MET A 1 1.57 -20.98 2.35
C MET A 1 1.41 -21.69 1.02
N PRO A 2 0.26 -22.31 0.74
CA PRO A 2 -0.01 -22.88 -0.58
C PRO A 2 0.07 -21.79 -1.66
N ILE A 3 0.44 -22.22 -2.86
CA ILE A 3 0.55 -21.37 -4.05
C ILE A 3 -0.51 -21.83 -5.05
N TYR A 4 -1.36 -20.91 -5.47
CA TYR A 4 -2.39 -21.17 -6.47
C TYR A 4 -2.04 -20.44 -7.76
N LYS A 5 -1.95 -21.19 -8.86
CA LYS A 5 -1.71 -20.60 -10.19
C LYS A 5 -3.02 -20.15 -10.80
N ILE A 6 -3.31 -18.85 -10.71
CA ILE A 6 -4.58 -18.26 -11.13
C ILE A 6 -4.32 -17.28 -12.29
N ARG A 7 -4.88 -17.57 -13.47
CA ARG A 7 -4.71 -16.76 -14.70
C ARG A 7 -3.24 -16.41 -15.02
N GLY A 8 -2.35 -17.38 -14.81
CA GLY A 8 -0.90 -17.23 -15.07
C GLY A 8 -0.12 -16.49 -13.97
N ILE A 9 -0.77 -16.15 -12.85
CA ILE A 9 -0.15 -15.51 -11.68
C ILE A 9 -0.06 -16.52 -10.54
N ASP A 10 1.10 -16.61 -9.90
CA ASP A 10 1.29 -17.42 -8.69
C ASP A 10 0.83 -16.63 -7.47
N VAL A 11 -0.25 -17.09 -6.84
CA VAL A 11 -0.87 -16.46 -5.66
C VAL A 11 -0.50 -17.25 -4.41
N ASP A 12 0.42 -16.71 -3.61
CA ASP A 12 0.67 -17.15 -2.24
C ASP A 12 -0.57 -16.86 -1.38
N PHE A 13 -1.09 -17.87 -0.67
CA PHE A 13 -2.21 -17.72 0.25
C PHE A 13 -1.87 -18.26 1.66
N PRO A 14 -2.31 -17.61 2.77
CA PRO A 14 -1.86 -18.00 4.11
C PRO A 14 -2.29 -19.39 4.60
N TYR A 15 -3.36 -19.96 4.06
CA TYR A 15 -3.94 -21.24 4.43
C TYR A 15 -4.51 -21.94 3.19
N GLU A 16 -5.06 -23.15 3.33
CA GLU A 16 -5.74 -23.83 2.21
C GLU A 16 -7.00 -23.05 1.79
N ALA A 17 -6.97 -22.50 0.57
CA ALA A 17 -8.05 -21.68 0.05
C ALA A 17 -9.31 -22.51 -0.24
N TYR A 18 -10.47 -21.99 0.14
CA TYR A 18 -11.75 -22.55 -0.28
C TYR A 18 -11.99 -22.26 -1.77
N ASP A 19 -12.79 -23.10 -2.44
CA ASP A 19 -13.13 -22.91 -3.86
C ASP A 19 -13.71 -21.51 -4.15
N CYS A 20 -14.57 -21.01 -3.26
CA CYS A 20 -15.16 -19.67 -3.39
C CYS A 20 -14.11 -18.56 -3.31
N GLN A 21 -13.02 -18.77 -2.56
CA GLN A 21 -11.91 -17.83 -2.46
C GLN A 21 -11.07 -17.86 -3.74
N ILE A 22 -10.84 -19.04 -4.33
CA ILE A 22 -10.14 -19.19 -5.61
C ILE A 22 -10.91 -18.47 -6.71
N VAL A 23 -12.22 -18.68 -6.81
CA VAL A 23 -13.10 -17.98 -7.77
C VAL A 23 -13.06 -16.46 -7.55
N TYR A 24 -13.10 -16.02 -6.29
CA TYR A 24 -13.01 -14.59 -5.97
C TYR A 24 -11.68 -13.99 -6.44
N MET A 25 -10.55 -14.64 -6.12
CA MET A 25 -9.21 -14.22 -6.53
C MET A 25 -9.05 -14.22 -8.06
N GLU A 26 -9.61 -15.21 -8.75
CA GLU A 26 -9.64 -15.25 -10.21
C GLU A 26 -10.34 -14.02 -10.80
N LYS A 27 -11.51 -13.65 -10.27
CA LYS A 27 -12.26 -12.46 -10.75
C LYS A 27 -11.54 -11.15 -10.46
N VAL A 28 -10.81 -11.07 -9.34
CA VAL A 28 -9.93 -9.92 -9.06
C VAL A 28 -8.85 -9.82 -10.14
N ILE A 29 -8.09 -10.90 -10.37
CA ILE A 29 -6.97 -10.91 -11.33
C ILE A 29 -7.47 -10.65 -12.75
N GLU A 30 -8.62 -11.23 -13.13
CA GLU A 30 -9.27 -10.97 -14.42
C GLU A 30 -9.55 -9.47 -14.62
N SER A 31 -10.13 -8.80 -13.63
CA SER A 31 -10.45 -7.37 -13.73
C SER A 31 -9.18 -6.50 -13.86
N LEU A 32 -8.11 -6.88 -13.15
CA LEU A 32 -6.83 -6.19 -13.19
C LEU A 32 -6.13 -6.35 -14.55
N GLN A 33 -6.12 -7.58 -15.10
CA GLN A 33 -5.56 -7.87 -16.43
C GLN A 33 -6.34 -7.14 -17.53
N ASN A 34 -7.67 -7.10 -17.43
CA ASN A 34 -8.56 -6.47 -18.39
C ASN A 34 -8.67 -4.93 -18.22
N LYS A 35 -8.07 -4.37 -17.16
CA LYS A 35 -8.11 -2.94 -16.83
C LYS A 35 -9.54 -2.40 -16.70
N CYS A 36 -10.43 -3.16 -16.09
CA CYS A 36 -11.82 -2.79 -15.90
C CYS A 36 -12.22 -2.74 -14.41
N ASN A 37 -13.36 -2.10 -14.15
CA ASN A 37 -13.96 -2.09 -12.83
C ASN A 37 -14.68 -3.41 -12.57
N ALA A 38 -14.64 -3.91 -11.34
CA ALA A 38 -15.37 -5.10 -10.93
C ALA A 38 -16.19 -4.83 -9.66
N LEU A 39 -17.44 -5.31 -9.66
CA LEU A 39 -18.28 -5.40 -8.47
C LEU A 39 -18.25 -6.84 -7.99
N LEU A 40 -17.53 -7.10 -6.90
CA LEU A 40 -17.31 -8.45 -6.39
C LEU A 40 -18.00 -8.63 -5.05
N GLU A 41 -19.02 -9.49 -5.04
CA GLU A 41 -19.74 -9.90 -3.84
C GLU A 41 -19.25 -11.25 -3.33
N SER A 42 -19.17 -11.38 -2.01
CA SER A 42 -18.88 -12.63 -1.32
C SER A 42 -19.61 -12.62 0.03
N PRO A 43 -20.06 -13.78 0.53
CA PRO A 43 -20.66 -13.87 1.86
C PRO A 43 -19.72 -13.37 2.95
N THR A 44 -20.26 -12.87 4.07
CA THR A 44 -19.46 -12.48 5.23
C THR A 44 -18.74 -13.70 5.81
N GLY A 45 -17.55 -13.48 6.40
CA GLY A 45 -16.75 -14.58 7.00
C GLY A 45 -15.91 -15.40 6.00
N THR A 46 -16.03 -15.18 4.70
CA THR A 46 -15.27 -15.94 3.66
C THR A 46 -13.86 -15.41 3.39
N GLY A 47 -13.36 -14.46 4.19
CA GLY A 47 -12.01 -13.91 4.02
C GLY A 47 -11.85 -12.98 2.80
N LYS A 48 -12.92 -12.27 2.39
CA LYS A 48 -12.92 -11.28 1.28
C LYS A 48 -11.68 -10.37 1.26
N THR A 49 -11.37 -9.78 2.42
CA THR A 49 -10.21 -8.90 2.60
C THR A 49 -8.91 -9.59 2.23
N LEU A 50 -8.71 -10.81 2.72
CA LEU A 50 -7.48 -11.56 2.50
C LEU A 50 -7.36 -12.01 1.03
N CYS A 51 -8.46 -12.48 0.43
CA CYS A 51 -8.52 -12.85 -0.99
C CYS A 51 -8.16 -11.65 -1.88
N LEU A 52 -8.77 -10.49 -1.60
CA LEU A 52 -8.52 -9.26 -2.34
C LEU A 52 -7.06 -8.82 -2.23
N LEU A 53 -6.49 -8.84 -1.02
CA LEU A 53 -5.09 -8.48 -0.80
C LEU A 53 -4.13 -9.45 -1.54
N CYS A 54 -4.31 -10.76 -1.38
CA CYS A 54 -3.41 -11.75 -1.98
C CYS A 54 -3.46 -11.70 -3.51
N ALA A 55 -4.64 -11.69 -4.11
CA ALA A 55 -4.79 -11.60 -5.57
C ALA A 55 -4.19 -10.30 -6.13
N THR A 56 -4.47 -9.16 -5.50
CA THR A 56 -3.97 -7.85 -5.97
C THR A 56 -2.45 -7.75 -5.83
N LEU A 57 -1.89 -8.24 -4.72
CA LEU A 57 -0.45 -8.21 -4.46
C LEU A 57 0.32 -9.19 -5.33
N ALA A 58 -0.21 -10.39 -5.56
CA ALA A 58 0.35 -11.37 -6.49
C ALA A 58 0.44 -10.79 -7.91
N TRP A 59 -0.68 -10.23 -8.40
CA TRP A 59 -0.72 -9.57 -9.71
C TRP A 59 0.24 -8.38 -9.79
N ARG A 60 0.32 -7.56 -8.73
CA ARG A 60 1.28 -6.45 -8.71
C ARG A 60 2.73 -6.97 -8.75
N ARG A 61 3.05 -8.02 -7.99
CA ARG A 61 4.38 -8.63 -7.94
C ARG A 61 4.79 -9.25 -9.28
N SER A 62 3.84 -9.84 -10.02
CA SER A 62 4.14 -10.43 -11.32
C SER A 62 4.57 -9.41 -12.38
N LEU A 63 4.24 -8.14 -12.20
CA LEU A 63 4.75 -7.05 -13.06
C LEU A 63 6.20 -6.68 -12.71
N GLY A 64 6.62 -6.97 -11.48
CA GLY A 64 7.96 -6.72 -10.96
C GLY A 64 7.96 -6.69 -9.44
N GLU A 65 9.12 -7.02 -8.86
CA GLU A 65 9.30 -7.14 -7.42
C GLU A 65 8.87 -5.88 -6.65
N PHE A 66 8.44 -6.08 -5.40
CA PHE A 66 8.13 -4.96 -4.53
C PHE A 66 9.38 -4.12 -4.29
N SER A 67 9.16 -2.83 -4.06
CA SER A 67 10.28 -1.94 -3.85
C SER A 67 10.94 -2.23 -2.50
N THR A 68 12.03 -2.99 -2.48
CA THR A 68 12.78 -3.18 -1.24
C THR A 68 13.47 -1.87 -0.87
N GLY A 69 13.50 -1.50 0.41
CA GLY A 69 14.22 -0.33 0.92
C GLY A 69 15.75 -0.47 0.83
N SER A 70 16.26 -1.30 -0.08
CA SER A 70 17.68 -1.50 -0.27
C SER A 70 18.27 -0.27 -0.96
N ASN A 71 19.06 0.45 -0.19
CA ASN A 71 20.05 1.39 -0.70
C ASN A 71 20.80 0.70 -1.85
N ARG A 72 20.84 1.31 -3.04
CA ARG A 72 21.62 0.79 -4.17
C ARG A 72 23.10 0.68 -3.74
N ARG A 73 23.51 -0.48 -3.23
CA ARG A 73 24.92 -0.87 -3.11
C ARG A 73 25.11 -2.10 -3.98
N ASN A 74 25.66 -1.81 -5.16
CA ASN A 74 26.19 -2.66 -6.23
C ASN A 74 25.36 -3.87 -6.67
N PRO A 75 25.06 -3.99 -7.99
CA PRO A 75 24.72 -5.29 -8.55
C PRO A 75 25.93 -6.23 -8.43
N PRO A 76 25.72 -7.54 -8.21
CA PRO A 76 26.78 -8.52 -8.38
C PRO A 76 27.21 -8.50 -9.85
N ASN A 77 28.53 -8.42 -10.08
CA ASN A 77 29.13 -8.59 -11.40
C ASN A 77 28.81 -9.99 -11.91
N SER A 78 27.83 -10.09 -12.82
CA SER A 78 27.73 -11.18 -13.79
C SER A 78 27.66 -10.53 -15.16
N SER A 79 28.74 -10.70 -15.90
CA SER A 79 29.01 -10.19 -17.23
C SER A 79 28.09 -10.83 -18.27
N GLU A 80 27.14 -10.07 -18.80
CA GLU A 80 26.55 -10.32 -20.13
C GLU A 80 26.33 -8.98 -20.87
N PRO A 81 26.81 -8.85 -22.13
CA PRO A 81 26.61 -7.65 -22.93
C PRO A 81 25.31 -7.78 -23.74
N GLY A 82 24.24 -7.16 -23.26
CA GLY A 82 22.96 -7.08 -23.96
C GLY A 82 22.23 -5.79 -23.59
N GLY A 83 22.27 -4.80 -24.48
CA GLY A 83 21.69 -3.49 -24.24
C GLY A 83 20.17 -3.53 -24.06
N SER A 84 19.69 -2.86 -23.01
CA SER A 84 18.35 -2.26 -22.95
C SER A 84 18.39 -1.18 -21.87
N GLN A 85 18.33 0.08 -22.31
CA GLN A 85 18.17 1.23 -21.44
C GLN A 85 16.89 1.04 -20.62
N SER A 86 17.03 0.81 -19.30
CA SER A 86 15.92 0.62 -18.39
C SER A 86 15.20 1.94 -18.15
N GLN A 87 14.31 2.30 -19.07
CA GLN A 87 13.22 3.23 -18.78
C GLN A 87 12.48 2.65 -17.57
N GLY A 88 12.56 3.33 -16.43
CA GLY A 88 12.05 2.82 -15.15
C GLY A 88 10.59 2.42 -15.27
N GLN A 89 10.33 1.11 -15.32
CA GLN A 89 8.98 0.55 -15.41
C GLN A 89 8.19 1.03 -14.19
N LYS A 90 7.21 1.90 -14.43
CA LYS A 90 6.37 2.47 -13.38
C LYS A 90 5.22 1.51 -13.14
N TYR A 91 5.38 0.67 -12.12
CA TYR A 91 4.36 -0.27 -11.72
C TYR A 91 3.11 0.43 -11.15
N PRO A 92 1.92 -0.19 -11.25
CA PRO A 92 0.71 0.36 -10.68
C PRO A 92 0.81 0.47 -9.15
N MET A 93 0.25 1.57 -8.62
CA MET A 93 0.13 1.81 -7.19
C MET A 93 -1.18 1.22 -6.68
N ILE A 94 -1.14 0.48 -5.57
CA ILE A 94 -2.35 -0.06 -4.93
C ILE A 94 -2.86 0.97 -3.92
N VAL A 95 -4.14 1.31 -4.01
CA VAL A 95 -4.83 2.17 -3.05
C VAL A 95 -5.99 1.39 -2.44
N TYR A 96 -5.94 1.18 -1.14
CA TYR A 96 -6.94 0.43 -0.37
C TYR A 96 -7.74 1.39 0.51
N SER A 97 -9.00 1.62 0.17
CA SER A 97 -9.94 2.43 0.95
C SER A 97 -10.81 1.57 1.87
N THR A 98 -10.93 1.99 3.12
CA THR A 98 -11.85 1.41 4.11
C THR A 98 -12.88 2.45 4.55
N ARG A 99 -13.98 2.02 5.20
CA ARG A 99 -15.01 2.95 5.72
C ARG A 99 -14.70 3.42 7.14
N THR A 100 -13.97 2.61 7.93
CA THR A 100 -13.68 2.91 9.34
C THR A 100 -12.25 2.56 9.72
N HIS A 101 -11.72 3.19 10.76
CA HIS A 101 -10.40 2.87 11.30
C HIS A 101 -10.29 1.43 11.84
N SER A 102 -11.39 0.85 12.34
CA SER A 102 -11.41 -0.55 12.77
C SER A 102 -11.19 -1.49 11.59
N GLN A 103 -11.83 -1.19 10.44
CA GLN A 103 -11.60 -1.93 9.20
C GLN A 103 -10.17 -1.74 8.68
N LEU A 104 -9.63 -0.51 8.73
CA LEU A 104 -8.22 -0.26 8.38
C LEU A 104 -7.29 -1.15 9.18
N ARG A 105 -7.47 -1.21 10.51
CA ARG A 105 -6.65 -2.06 11.39
C ARG A 105 -6.75 -3.54 11.00
N GLN A 106 -7.96 -4.02 10.67
CA GLN A 106 -8.16 -5.38 10.20
C GLN A 106 -7.40 -5.64 8.89
N VAL A 107 -7.49 -4.74 7.90
CA VAL A 107 -6.74 -4.87 6.62
C VAL A 107 -5.24 -4.94 6.87
N VAL A 108 -4.70 -4.10 7.76
CA VAL A 108 -3.28 -4.13 8.13
C VAL A 108 -2.89 -5.45 8.80
N GLN A 109 -3.75 -6.01 9.65
CA GLN A 109 -3.52 -7.31 10.27
C GLN A 109 -3.56 -8.45 9.24
N GLU A 110 -4.53 -8.45 8.32
CA GLU A 110 -4.61 -9.44 7.24
C GLU A 110 -3.40 -9.36 6.31
N LEU A 111 -2.94 -8.15 5.95
CA LEU A 111 -1.73 -7.99 5.15
C LEU A 111 -0.50 -8.61 5.82
N LYS A 112 -0.36 -8.41 7.13
CA LYS A 112 0.73 -9.01 7.93
C LYS A 112 0.69 -10.53 8.01
N ARG A 113 -0.48 -11.14 7.79
CA ARG A 113 -0.64 -12.61 7.73
C ARG A 113 -0.19 -13.20 6.41
N THR A 114 0.02 -12.39 5.38
CA THR A 114 0.52 -12.84 4.07
C THR A 114 2.05 -12.87 4.02
N ASN A 115 2.63 -13.59 3.06
CA ASN A 115 4.07 -13.53 2.79
C ASN A 115 4.45 -12.39 1.83
N TYR A 116 3.48 -11.60 1.37
CA TYR A 116 3.77 -10.40 0.58
C TYR A 116 4.42 -9.34 1.48
N ARG A 117 5.49 -8.72 0.98
CA ARG A 117 6.24 -7.66 1.69
C ARG A 117 6.23 -6.33 0.89
N PRO A 118 5.06 -5.78 0.54
CA PRO A 118 5.00 -4.48 -0.11
C PRO A 118 5.43 -3.37 0.85
N ARG A 119 5.96 -2.26 0.32
CA ARG A 119 6.04 -1.03 1.13
C ARG A 119 4.64 -0.48 1.32
N MET A 120 4.15 -0.54 2.56
CA MET A 120 2.83 -0.06 2.94
C MET A 120 2.92 1.30 3.64
N VAL A 121 2.02 2.21 3.29
CA VAL A 121 1.77 3.45 4.01
C VAL A 121 0.32 3.50 4.47
N VAL A 122 0.11 3.80 5.75
CA VAL A 122 -1.22 4.11 6.29
C VAL A 122 -1.39 5.63 6.25
N LEU A 123 -2.43 6.11 5.58
CA LEU A 123 -2.80 7.52 5.58
C LEU A 123 -3.86 7.75 6.66
N GLY A 124 -3.73 8.88 7.36
CA GLY A 124 -4.64 9.29 8.43
C GLY A 124 -4.75 10.81 8.48
N SER A 125 -5.77 11.30 9.20
CA SER A 125 -5.95 12.73 9.37
C SER A 125 -4.90 13.30 10.34
N ARG A 126 -4.86 14.63 10.44
CA ARG A 126 -4.01 15.33 11.41
C ARG A 126 -4.37 14.94 12.85
N ASP A 127 -5.62 14.58 13.12
CA ASP A 127 -6.06 14.20 14.47
C ASP A 127 -5.35 12.90 14.95
N GLN A 128 -4.95 12.03 14.02
CA GLN A 128 -4.26 10.77 14.34
C GLN A 128 -2.74 10.85 14.17
N LEU A 129 -2.24 11.61 13.18
CA LEU A 129 -0.82 11.57 12.78
C LEU A 129 -0.03 12.84 13.12
N CYS A 130 -0.65 13.89 13.65
CA CYS A 130 0.09 15.08 14.06
C CYS A 130 0.99 14.77 15.27
N ILE A 131 2.28 15.09 15.16
CA ILE A 131 3.28 14.89 16.22
C ILE A 131 3.73 16.21 16.87
N HIS A 132 3.23 17.35 16.42
CA HIS A 132 3.55 18.64 17.03
C HIS A 132 2.83 18.76 18.37
N ASP A 133 3.56 19.08 19.44
CA ASP A 133 3.06 19.00 20.82
C ASP A 133 1.74 19.74 21.03
N ASP A 134 1.68 21.04 20.70
CA ASP A 134 0.46 21.83 20.90
C ASP A 134 -0.67 21.47 19.92
N VAL A 135 -0.36 21.30 18.64
CA VAL A 135 -1.37 21.03 17.60
C VAL A 135 -2.00 19.66 17.81
N ARG A 136 -1.25 18.66 18.27
CA ARG A 136 -1.78 17.33 18.55
C ARG A 136 -2.82 17.33 19.67
N LEU A 137 -2.86 18.35 20.53
CA LEU A 137 -3.89 18.48 21.58
C LEU A 137 -5.21 19.04 21.05
N LEU A 138 -5.19 19.75 19.93
CA LEU A 138 -6.38 20.31 19.28
C LEU A 138 -7.11 19.25 18.45
N ARG A 139 -8.41 19.47 18.17
CA ARG A 139 -9.23 18.58 17.33
C ARG A 139 -9.95 19.34 16.20
N GLY A 140 -10.20 18.63 15.11
CA GLY A 140 -11.07 19.09 14.02
C GLY A 140 -10.61 20.40 13.37
N LYS A 141 -11.51 21.39 13.26
CA LYS A 141 -11.21 22.67 12.60
C LYS A 141 -10.12 23.47 13.32
N ALA A 142 -10.11 23.48 14.66
CA ALA A 142 -9.11 24.18 15.45
C ALA A 142 -7.71 23.63 15.17
N GLN A 143 -7.58 22.30 15.16
CA GLN A 143 -6.32 21.63 14.81
C GLN A 143 -5.88 21.97 13.38
N THR A 144 -6.80 21.88 12.43
CA THR A 144 -6.50 22.13 11.02
C THR A 144 -6.01 23.55 10.81
N ASN A 145 -6.64 24.53 11.47
CA ASN A 145 -6.27 25.94 11.35
C ASN A 145 -4.92 26.23 12.02
N ALA A 146 -4.68 25.69 13.23
CA ALA A 146 -3.40 25.83 13.92
C ALA A 146 -2.25 25.21 13.10
N CYS A 147 -2.44 23.99 12.59
CA CYS A 147 -1.47 23.33 11.72
C CYS A 147 -1.16 24.18 10.48
N ARG A 148 -2.19 24.67 9.78
CA ARG A 148 -2.04 25.52 8.59
C ARG A 148 -1.30 26.82 8.92
N PHE A 149 -1.57 27.42 10.07
CA PHE A 149 -0.89 28.64 10.53
C PHE A 149 0.62 28.40 10.71
N LEU A 150 1.00 27.33 11.43
CA LEU A 150 2.41 27.01 11.71
C LEU A 150 3.19 26.52 10.48
N CYS A 151 2.53 25.95 9.46
CA CYS A 151 3.17 25.54 8.22
C CYS A 151 3.42 26.70 7.23
N ARG A 152 2.90 27.92 7.49
CA ARG A 152 3.13 29.08 6.61
C ARG A 152 4.58 29.57 6.73
N LYS A 153 5.20 29.86 5.57
CA LYS A 153 6.62 30.30 5.48
C LYS A 153 6.95 31.55 6.33
N GLN A 154 5.96 32.41 6.61
CA GLN A 154 6.13 33.69 7.30
C GLN A 154 5.73 33.66 8.80
N SER A 155 5.36 32.51 9.36
CA SER A 155 5.01 32.45 10.79
C SER A 155 6.26 32.65 11.68
N LYS A 156 6.13 33.45 12.74
CA LYS A 156 7.15 33.58 13.81
C LYS A 156 7.37 32.24 14.54
N HIS A 157 6.31 31.43 14.64
CA HIS A 157 6.36 30.07 15.20
C HIS A 157 6.10 29.07 14.07
N LYS A 158 7.15 28.35 13.66
CA LYS A 158 7.08 27.40 12.55
C LYS A 158 6.96 25.98 13.06
N CYS A 159 6.22 25.15 12.33
CA CYS A 159 6.18 23.72 12.61
C CYS A 159 7.52 23.06 12.22
N PHE A 160 8.36 22.77 13.22
CA PHE A 160 9.67 22.13 13.00
C PHE A 160 9.53 20.81 12.22
N ASN A 161 8.57 19.96 12.60
CA ASN A 161 8.37 18.66 11.96
C ASN A 161 7.98 18.76 10.48
N TYR A 162 7.19 19.76 10.09
CA TYR A 162 6.78 19.95 8.70
C TYR A 162 7.95 20.43 7.82
N HIS A 163 8.73 21.38 8.31
CA HIS A 163 9.85 21.94 7.54
C HIS A 163 11.05 21.00 7.51
N GLY A 164 11.28 20.22 8.58
CA GLY A 164 12.37 19.24 8.68
C GLY A 164 12.29 18.09 7.68
N VAL A 165 11.11 17.83 7.09
CA VAL A 165 10.92 16.75 6.10
C VAL A 165 10.88 17.23 4.65
N SER A 166 11.01 18.53 4.40
CA SER A 166 10.88 19.11 3.05
C SER A 166 11.94 18.62 2.06
N GLY A 167 13.12 18.21 2.56
CA GLY A 167 14.20 17.62 1.77
C GLY A 167 14.20 16.08 1.73
N TRP A 168 13.22 15.41 2.37
CA TRP A 168 13.21 13.96 2.41
C TRP A 168 12.76 13.38 1.06
N PRO A 169 13.38 12.27 0.61
CA PRO A 169 12.95 11.61 -0.61
C PRO A 169 11.48 11.20 -0.47
N LYS A 170 10.69 11.44 -1.53
CA LYS A 170 9.29 11.00 -1.56
C LYS A 170 9.26 9.48 -1.38
N LEU A 171 8.59 9.04 -0.31
CA LEU A 171 8.29 7.63 -0.12
C LEU A 171 7.46 7.14 -1.30
N ILE A 172 8.06 6.23 -2.08
CA ILE A 172 7.33 5.42 -3.03
C ILE A 172 6.77 4.26 -2.21
N ALA A 173 5.45 4.13 -2.09
CA ALA A 173 4.84 2.95 -1.48
C ALA A 173 4.20 2.11 -2.58
N ASP A 174 4.19 0.79 -2.38
CA ASP A 174 3.49 -0.14 -3.28
C ASP A 174 1.99 -0.19 -2.94
N ILE A 175 1.63 0.04 -1.67
CA ILE A 175 0.25 0.09 -1.19
C ILE A 175 0.01 1.26 -0.21
N TYR A 176 -1.07 2.00 -0.43
CA TYR A 176 -1.58 3.04 0.48
C TYR A 176 -2.92 2.60 1.06
N ILE A 177 -3.08 2.66 2.37
CA ILE A 177 -4.31 2.23 3.06
C ILE A 177 -4.88 3.41 3.85
N PHE A 178 -6.17 3.70 3.69
CA PHE A 178 -6.84 4.79 4.40
C PHE A 178 -8.30 4.48 4.73
N SER A 179 -8.87 5.28 5.62
CA SER A 179 -10.28 5.26 6.04
C SER A 179 -10.94 6.61 5.80
#